data_AF-A0A920SMQ7-F1
#
_entry.id   AF-A0A920SMQ7-F1
#
_cell.length_a   1.000
_cell.length_b   1.000
_cell.length_c   1.000
_cell.angle_alpha   90.00
_cell.angle_beta   90.00
_cell.angle_gamma   90.00
#
_symmetry.space_group_name_H-M   'P 1'
#
loop_
_entity.id
_entity.type
_entity.pdbx_description
1 polymer ?
#
loop_
_entity_poly.entity_id
_entity_poly.type
_entity_poly.pdbx_seq_one_letter_code
_entity_poly.pdbx_strand_id
1 'polypeptide(L)'
;MGAGTSAAGHVMVGDRPDTDGRFARAMGWRWSLVLSGLIGAGDLPVDPHADTVHDDLLACVQDHLAGPGAGVGSLGDGSTG
;
A
#
# COMPACT_ATOMS: atom_id res chain seq x y z
N MET A 1 -14.49 21.98 13.59
CA MET A 1 -13.39 21.02 13.36
C MET A 1 -13.98 19.78 12.72
N GLY A 2 -14.07 19.74 11.39
CA GLY A 2 -14.42 18.52 10.67
C GLY A 2 -13.15 17.72 10.44
N ALA A 3 -13.05 16.52 11.03
CA ALA A 3 -11.96 15.61 10.70
C ALA A 3 -12.12 15.21 9.23
N GLY A 4 -11.15 15.59 8.41
CA GLY A 4 -11.16 15.32 6.98
C GLY A 4 -11.02 13.82 6.72
N THR A 5 -12.13 13.13 6.50
CA THR A 5 -12.12 11.84 5.83
C THR A 5 -12.13 12.11 4.34
N SER A 6 -10.95 12.32 3.75
CA SER A 6 -10.83 12.13 2.29
C SER A 6 -11.20 10.67 2.02
N ALA A 7 -11.99 10.42 0.98
CA ALA A 7 -12.53 9.11 0.61
C ALA A 7 -11.43 8.13 0.12
N ALA A 8 -10.45 7.83 0.98
CA ALA A 8 -9.45 6.81 0.73
C ALA A 8 -10.09 5.45 1.02
N GLY A 9 -10.20 4.61 0.00
CA GLY A 9 -10.70 3.23 0.15
C GLY A 9 -9.91 2.45 1.21
N HIS A 10 -10.50 1.36 1.70
CA HIS A 10 -9.85 0.50 2.67
C HIS A 10 -8.76 -0.37 2.04
N VAL A 11 -7.72 -0.67 2.82
CA VAL A 11 -6.61 -1.56 2.43
C VAL A 11 -6.53 -2.70 3.43
N MET A 12 -6.54 -3.94 2.93
CA MET A 12 -6.22 -5.14 3.69
C MET A 12 -4.71 -5.40 3.58
N VAL A 13 -4.05 -5.52 4.73
CA VAL A 13 -2.63 -5.88 4.82
C VAL A 13 -2.52 -7.24 5.51
N GLY A 14 -1.79 -8.16 4.91
CA GLY A 14 -1.63 -9.52 5.45
C GLY A 14 -0.61 -10.33 4.67
N ASP A 15 -0.28 -11.50 5.18
CA ASP A 15 0.77 -12.38 4.66
C ASP A 15 0.21 -13.62 3.96
N ARG A 16 -1.10 -13.87 4.03
CA ARG A 16 -1.70 -15.13 3.61
C ARG A 16 -2.78 -14.97 2.52
N PRO A 17 -2.56 -15.48 1.29
CA PRO A 17 -3.48 -15.27 0.15
C PRO A 17 -4.86 -15.91 0.32
N ASP A 18 -4.93 -17.13 0.87
CA ASP A 18 -6.19 -17.87 1.04
C ASP A 18 -7.07 -17.36 2.18
N THR A 19 -6.55 -16.45 3.04
CA THR A 19 -7.31 -15.77 4.09
C THR A 19 -7.41 -14.26 3.82
N ASP A 20 -6.30 -13.54 3.90
CA ASP A 20 -6.27 -12.07 3.84
C ASP A 20 -6.60 -11.59 2.43
N GLY A 21 -5.99 -12.24 1.44
CA GLY A 21 -6.25 -11.98 0.03
C GLY A 21 -7.71 -12.22 -0.31
N ARG A 22 -8.27 -13.40 0.02
CA ARG A 22 -9.69 -13.72 -0.22
C ARG A 22 -10.64 -12.78 0.53
N PHE A 23 -10.31 -12.40 1.76
CA PHE A 23 -11.10 -11.43 2.53
C PHE A 23 -11.11 -10.06 1.86
N ALA A 24 -9.94 -9.56 1.43
CA ALA A 24 -9.84 -8.29 0.71
C ALA A 24 -10.70 -8.29 -0.57
N ARG A 25 -10.66 -9.39 -1.33
CA ARG A 25 -11.49 -9.56 -2.52
C ARG A 25 -12.98 -9.58 -2.20
N ALA A 26 -13.38 -10.28 -1.15
CA ALA A 26 -14.78 -10.32 -0.71
C ALA A 26 -15.30 -8.91 -0.31
N MET A 27 -14.43 -8.07 0.25
CA MET A 27 -14.77 -6.72 0.68
C MET A 27 -14.62 -5.65 -0.42
N GLY A 28 -14.03 -6.01 -1.57
CA GLY A 28 -13.68 -5.05 -2.63
C GLY A 28 -12.60 -4.05 -2.18
N TRP A 29 -11.72 -4.45 -1.27
CA TRP A 29 -10.64 -3.63 -0.74
C TRP A 29 -9.35 -3.85 -1.51
N ARG A 30 -8.46 -2.86 -1.50
CA ARG A 30 -7.09 -3.05 -1.97
C ARG A 30 -6.39 -4.04 -1.06
N TRP A 31 -5.57 -4.92 -1.62
CA TRP A 31 -4.81 -5.90 -0.88
C TRP A 31 -3.30 -5.68 -1.05
N SER A 32 -2.63 -5.43 0.07
CA SER A 32 -1.18 -5.32 0.17
C SER A 32 -0.62 -6.55 0.89
N LEU A 33 0.23 -7.32 0.20
CA LEU A 33 0.90 -8.51 0.74
C LEU A 33 2.21 -8.10 1.42
N VAL A 34 2.42 -8.55 2.66
CA VAL A 34 3.70 -8.42 3.37
C VAL A 34 4.44 -9.77 3.41
N LEU A 35 5.73 -9.77 3.08
CA LEU A 35 6.56 -10.98 2.98
C LEU A 35 7.24 -11.40 4.29
N SER A 36 6.91 -10.71 5.39
CA SER A 36 7.46 -10.97 6.72
C SER A 36 6.78 -12.14 7.47
N GLY A 37 5.76 -12.75 6.88
CA GLY A 37 4.94 -13.81 7.47
C GLY A 37 5.08 -15.16 6.76
N LEU A 38 3.95 -15.76 6.39
CA LEU A 38 3.84 -17.07 5.76
C LEU A 38 4.40 -17.12 4.34
N ILE A 39 4.07 -16.13 3.52
CA ILE A 39 4.51 -16.03 2.13
C ILE A 39 5.83 -15.27 2.06
N GLY A 40 6.82 -15.86 1.39
CA GLY A 40 8.09 -15.20 1.07
C GLY A 40 8.20 -14.84 -0.41
N ALA A 41 9.30 -14.18 -0.78
CA ALA A 41 9.55 -13.76 -2.16
C ALA A 41 9.56 -14.92 -3.18
N GLY A 42 9.97 -16.13 -2.74
CA GLY A 42 10.01 -17.33 -3.59
C GLY A 42 8.65 -17.95 -3.90
N ASP A 43 7.60 -17.52 -3.22
CA ASP A 43 6.24 -18.05 -3.36
C ASP A 43 5.37 -17.20 -4.31
N LEU A 44 5.95 -16.12 -4.88
CA LEU A 44 5.26 -15.24 -5.82
C LEU A 44 5.27 -15.81 -7.25
N PRO A 45 4.21 -15.60 -8.06
CA PRO A 45 2.97 -14.91 -7.72
C PRO A 45 2.02 -15.79 -6.90
N VAL A 46 1.15 -15.15 -6.13
CA VAL A 46 0.10 -15.82 -5.34
C VAL A 46 -1.28 -15.70 -6.02
N ASP A 47 -2.22 -16.56 -5.62
CA ASP A 47 -3.65 -16.47 -5.96
C ASP A 47 -4.50 -16.29 -4.67
N PRO A 48 -5.30 -15.22 -4.54
CA PRO A 48 -5.45 -14.08 -5.47
C PRO A 48 -4.12 -13.34 -5.74
N HIS A 49 -4.06 -12.47 -6.75
CA HIS A 49 -2.88 -11.60 -6.99
C HIS A 49 -2.85 -10.36 -6.07
N ALA A 50 -1.75 -10.06 -5.38
CA ALA A 50 -1.68 -8.86 -4.53
C ALA A 50 -1.69 -7.57 -5.37
N ASP A 51 -2.29 -6.48 -4.87
CA ASP A 51 -2.24 -5.18 -5.56
C ASP A 51 -0.89 -4.49 -5.32
N THR A 52 -0.31 -4.68 -4.13
CA THR A 52 1.06 -4.29 -3.81
C THR A 52 1.74 -5.38 -2.97
N VAL A 53 3.06 -5.45 -3.04
CA VAL A 53 3.89 -6.40 -2.27
C VAL A 53 5.00 -5.63 -1.58
N HIS A 54 5.24 -5.92 -0.29
CA HIS A 54 6.24 -5.24 0.52
C HIS A 54 6.99 -6.26 1.39
N ASP A 55 8.25 -5.97 1.73
CA ASP A 55 9.06 -6.84 2.58
C ASP A 55 8.45 -6.99 3.99
N ASP A 56 7.86 -5.91 4.52
CA ASP A 56 7.22 -5.86 5.82
C ASP A 56 6.10 -4.80 5.90
N LEU A 57 5.47 -4.73 7.08
CA LEU A 57 4.42 -3.76 7.37
C LEU A 57 4.90 -2.30 7.33
N LEU A 58 6.14 -2.04 7.73
CA LEU A 58 6.68 -0.67 7.75
C LEU A 58 6.78 -0.12 6.32
N ALA A 59 7.35 -0.89 5.41
CA ALA A 59 7.44 -0.55 3.99
C ALA A 59 6.04 -0.35 3.38
N CYS A 60 5.08 -1.21 3.72
CA CYS A 60 3.69 -1.09 3.27
C CYS A 60 3.02 0.22 3.74
N VAL A 61 3.21 0.60 5.01
CA VAL A 61 2.62 1.82 5.57
C VAL A 61 3.29 3.06 5.00
N GLN A 62 4.61 3.04 4.82
CA GLN A 62 5.34 4.14 4.21
C GLN A 62 4.86 4.43 2.79
N ASP A 63 4.72 3.38 1.96
CA ASP A 63 4.17 3.50 0.61
C ASP A 63 2.72 4.05 0.64
N HIS A 64 1.87 3.53 1.53
CA HIS A 64 0.48 3.98 1.64
C HIS A 64 0.36 5.46 2.05
N LEU A 65 1.19 5.92 2.99
CA LEU A 65 1.15 7.29 3.49
C LEU A 65 1.87 8.30 2.58
N ALA A 66 2.76 7.85 1.70
CA ALA A 66 3.47 8.74 0.78
C ALA A 66 2.50 9.50 -0.15
N GLY A 67 1.33 8.92 -0.45
CA GLY A 67 0.26 9.53 -1.25
C GLY A 67 0.70 9.92 -2.69
N PRO A 68 -0.25 10.22 -3.59
CA PRO A 68 0.08 10.87 -4.86
C PRO A 68 0.36 12.36 -4.60
N GLY A 69 1.53 12.71 -4.05
CA GLY A 69 1.86 14.11 -3.79
C GLY A 69 3.15 14.43 -3.02
N ALA A 70 3.83 13.47 -2.41
CA ALA A 70 5.04 13.75 -1.63
C ALA A 70 6.35 13.80 -2.46
N GLY A 71 6.28 14.23 -3.72
CA GLY A 71 7.41 14.13 -4.66
C GLY A 71 7.55 15.22 -5.73
N VAL A 72 6.94 16.40 -5.56
CA VAL A 72 7.23 17.55 -6.43
C VAL A 72 7.39 18.84 -5.61
N GLY A 73 8.53 18.94 -4.93
CA GLY A 73 9.05 20.24 -4.51
C GLY A 73 9.49 21.01 -5.75
N SER A 74 8.83 22.13 -6.02
CA SER A 74 9.16 23.09 -7.08
C SER A 74 10.65 23.45 -7.05
N LEU A 75 11.40 22.99 -8.06
CA LEU A 75 12.71 23.54 -8.41
C LEU A 75 12.47 24.72 -9.37
N GLY A 76 12.85 25.93 -8.92
CA GLY A 76 12.75 27.20 -9.65
C GLY A 76 11.82 28.16 -8.90
N ASP A 77 12.30 29.28 -8.36
CA ASP A 77 12.95 30.37 -9.07
C ASP A 77 13.99 31.13 -8.22
N GLY A 78 15.25 30.69 -8.29
CA GLY A 78 16.37 31.60 -8.03
C GLY A 78 16.55 32.53 -9.22
N SER A 79 15.84 33.67 -9.26
CA SER A 79 16.25 34.80 -10.09
C SER A 79 16.87 35.87 -9.21
N THR A 80 18.17 36.06 -9.43
CA THR A 80 18.93 37.27 -9.12
C THR A 80 18.18 38.54 -9.56
N GLY A 81 18.25 39.55 -8.70
CA GLY A 81 17.78 40.92 -8.92
C GLY A 81 18.14 41.78 -7.73
#